data_AF-A0A5B0NYT9-F1
#
_entry.id   AF-A0A5B0NYT9-F1
#
_cell.length_a   1.000
_cell.length_b   1.000
_cell.length_c   1.000
_cell.angle_alpha   90.00
_cell.angle_beta   90.00
_cell.angle_gamma   90.00
#
_symmetry.space_group_name_H-M   'P 1'
#
loop_
_entity.id
_entity.type
_entity.pdbx_description
1 polymer ?
#
loop_
_entity_poly.entity_id
_entity_poly.type
_entity_poly.pdbx_seq_one_letter_code
_entity_poly.pdbx_strand_id
1 'polypeptide(L)' 'MPMSVFEKTLDKHPDEFLQTVGFRKPRPEQKIVFYCRSGARSARALDIARLKGFKNVRNYKGSWSYSATGPWRP' A
#
# COMPACT_ATOMS: atom_id res chain seq x y z
N MET A 1 -0.17 7.79 -0.41
CA MET A 1 0.72 8.28 -1.48
C MET A 1 0.17 7.85 -2.84
N PRO A 2 0.17 8.72 -3.87
CA PRO A 2 -0.19 8.35 -5.24
C PRO A 2 0.78 7.31 -5.84
N MET A 3 0.28 6.42 -6.69
CA MET A 3 1.09 5.34 -7.29
C MET A 3 2.23 5.86 -8.17
N SER A 4 2.02 6.92 -8.96
CA SER A 4 3.07 7.54 -9.77
C SER A 4 4.22 8.13 -8.95
N VAL A 5 3.94 8.57 -7.71
CA VAL A 5 4.97 9.04 -6.77
C VAL A 5 5.68 7.84 -6.15
N PHE A 6 4.94 6.78 -5.82
CA PHE A 6 5.50 5.56 -5.24
C PHE A 6 6.55 4.93 -6.15
N GLU A 7 6.25 4.76 -7.44
CA GLU A 7 7.19 4.17 -8.40
C GLU A 7 8.48 4.97 -8.51
N LYS A 8 8.39 6.30 -8.57
CA LYS A 8 9.56 7.18 -8.71
C LYS A 8 10.39 7.30 -7.43
N THR A 9 9.77 7.12 -6.27
CA THR A 9 10.43 7.35 -4.97
C THR A 9 10.98 6.08 -4.36
N LEU A 10 10.44 4.92 -4.69
CA LEU A 10 10.85 3.65 -4.08
C LEU A 10 12.31 3.29 -4.37
N ASP A 11 12.81 3.70 -5.54
CA ASP A 11 14.19 3.47 -5.98
C ASP A 11 15.21 4.46 -5.42
N LYS A 12 14.73 5.55 -4.79
CA LYS A 12 15.60 6.56 -4.21
C LYS A 12 16.22 6.10 -2.88
N HIS A 13 17.34 6.74 -2.55
CA HIS A 13 17.97 6.61 -1.24
C HIS A 13 16.98 6.97 -0.12
N PRO A 14 17.02 6.32 1.07
CA PRO A 14 16.13 6.61 2.18
C PRO A 14 16.02 8.10 2.55
N ASP A 15 17.11 8.86 2.44
CA ASP A 15 17.13 10.30 2.76
C ASP A 15 16.37 11.13 1.73
N GLU A 16 16.54 10.83 0.44
CA GLU A 16 15.75 11.47 -0.62
C GLU A 16 14.27 11.11 -0.53
N PHE A 17 13.96 9.87 -0.15
CA PHE A 17 12.59 9.43 0.08
C PHE A 17 11.95 10.26 1.21
N LEU A 18 12.68 10.44 2.32
CA LEU A 18 12.20 11.26 3.44
C LEU A 18 11.93 12.71 3.01
N GLN A 19 12.82 13.31 2.23
CA GLN A 19 12.65 14.68 1.74
C GLN A 19 11.48 14.81 0.75
N THR A 20 11.29 13.83 -0.13
CA THR A 20 10.25 13.90 -1.17
C THR A 20 8.86 13.61 -0.61
N VAL A 21 8.77 12.65 0.31
CA VAL A 21 7.50 12.09 0.76
C VAL A 21 7.11 12.60 2.16
N GLY A 22 8.08 13.08 2.93
CA GLY A 22 7.85 13.60 4.28
C GLY A 22 7.78 12.52 5.37
N PHE A 23 8.08 11.26 5.05
CA PHE A 23 8.18 10.19 6.05
C PHE A 23 9.32 9.22 5.76
N ARG A 24 9.80 8.53 6.79
CA ARG A 24 10.95 7.62 6.68
C ARG A 24 10.61 6.41 5.81
N LYS A 25 11.51 6.06 4.89
CA LYS A 25 11.38 4.85 4.07
C LYS A 25 11.10 3.64 4.98
N PRO A 26 10.04 2.87 4.73
CA PRO A 26 9.73 1.71 5.56
C PRO A 26 10.84 0.66 5.48
N ARG A 27 11.06 -0.08 6.56
CA ARG A 27 11.95 -1.23 6.56
C ARG A 27 11.30 -2.44 5.85
N PRO A 28 12.06 -3.32 5.20
CA PRO A 28 11.52 -4.51 4.51
C PRO A 28 10.67 -5.44 5.40
N GLU A 29 10.93 -5.47 6.70
CA GLU A 29 10.26 -6.31 7.70
C GLU A 29 8.97 -5.69 8.23
N GLN A 30 8.78 -4.38 8.06
CA GLN A 30 7.61 -3.69 8.58
C GLN A 30 6.35 -4.05 7.79
N LYS A 31 5.23 -4.16 8.52
CA LYS A 31 3.91 -4.36 7.92
C LYS A 31 3.51 -3.11 7.15
N ILE A 32 3.33 -3.24 5.84
CA ILE A 32 2.90 -2.16 4.95
C ILE A 32 1.59 -2.59 4.29
N VAL A 33 0.58 -1.73 4.36
CA VAL A 33 -0.73 -1.99 3.75
C VAL A 33 -0.98 -0.96 2.65
N PHE A 34 -1.12 -1.43 1.41
CA PHE A 34 -1.50 -0.61 0.28
C PHE A 34 -3.02 -0.61 0.12
N TYR A 35 -3.58 0.56 -0.14
CA TYR A 35 -5.02 0.74 -0.33
C TYR A 35 -5.30 1.66 -1.52
N CYS A 36 -6.35 1.36 -2.29
CA CYS A 36 -6.93 2.30 -3.24
C CYS A 36 -8.43 2.05 -3.41
N ARG A 37 -9.16 3.04 -3.95
CA ARG A 37 -10.62 2.99 -4.12
C ARG A 37 -11.13 1.70 -4.79
N SER A 38 -10.44 1.22 -5.83
CA SER A 38 -10.85 0.05 -6.63
C SER A 38 -10.00 -1.22 -6.38
N GLY A 39 -8.99 -1.16 -5.51
CA GLY A 39 -8.04 -2.26 -5.28
C GLY A 39 -7.03 -2.56 -6.40
N ALA A 40 -7.19 -2.01 -7.62
CA ALA A 40 -6.34 -2.33 -8.77
C ALA A 40 -4.94 -1.69 -8.73
N ARG A 41 -4.84 -0.43 -8.30
CA ARG A 41 -3.56 0.30 -8.20
C ARG A 41 -2.73 -0.14 -7.00
N SER A 42 -3.41 -0.44 -5.90
CA SER A 42 -2.76 -0.97 -4.70
C SER A 42 -2.23 -2.40 -4.89
N ALA A 43 -2.81 -3.18 -5.81
CA ALA A 43 -2.24 -4.48 -6.22
C ALA A 43 -0.88 -4.29 -6.91
N ARG A 44 -0.82 -3.42 -7.91
CA ARG A 44 0.44 -3.10 -8.61
C ARG A 44 1.53 -2.59 -7.65
N ALA A 45 1.17 -1.67 -6.75
CA ALA A 45 2.13 -1.15 -5.76
C ALA A 45 2.66 -2.24 -4.82
N LEU A 46 1.81 -3.21 -4.45
CA LEU A 46 2.22 -4.37 -3.65
C LEU A 46 3.19 -5.26 -4.41
N ASP A 47 2.96 -5.55 -5.68
CA ASP A 47 3.86 -6.38 -6.49
C ASP A 47 5.23 -5.72 -6.63
N ILE A 48 5.27 -4.42 -6.90
CA ILE A 48 6.51 -3.63 -6.95
C ILE A 48 7.25 -3.68 -5.61
N ALA A 49 6.54 -3.50 -4.49
CA ALA A 49 7.15 -3.57 -3.16
C ALA A 49 7.73 -4.96 -2.88
N ARG A 50 7.05 -6.04 -3.27
CA ARG A 50 7.58 -7.41 -3.14
C ARG A 50 8.87 -7.60 -3.91
N LEU A 51 8.92 -7.13 -5.16
CA LEU A 51 10.12 -7.19 -6.00
C LEU A 51 11.30 -6.43 -5.40
N LYS A 52 11.04 -5.35 -4.65
CA LYS A 52 12.08 -4.58 -3.94
C LYS A 52 12.48 -5.18 -2.58
N GLY A 53 11.98 -6.37 -2.24
CA GLY A 53 12.37 -7.12 -1.04
C GLY A 53 11.51 -6.85 0.20
N PHE A 54 10.41 -6.10 0.07
CA PHE A 54 9.48 -5.95 1.18
C PHE A 54 8.73 -7.26 1.43
N LYS A 55 8.97 -7.87 2.59
CA LYS A 55 8.43 -9.19 2.94
C LYS A 55 7.00 -9.11 3.45
N ASN A 56 6.65 -8.01 4.11
CA ASN A 56 5.41 -7.89 4.87
C ASN A 56 4.45 -6.85 4.28
N VAL A 57 4.13 -6.99 2.99
CA VAL A 57 3.21 -6.10 2.26
C VAL A 57 1.85 -6.75 2.03
N ARG A 58 0.77 -6.00 2.24
CA ARG A 58 -0.62 -6.44 2.03
C ARG A 58 -1.39 -5.43 1.18
N ASN A 59 -2.30 -5.92 0.34
CA ASN A 59 -3.21 -5.08 -0.43
C ASN A 59 -4.58 -5.15 0.25
N TYR A 60 -5.04 -4.02 0.77
CA TYR A 60 -6.41 -3.88 1.23
C TYR A 60 -7.30 -3.67 0.01
N LYS A 61 -7.79 -4.78 -0.57
CA LYS A 61 -8.97 -4.72 -1.44
C LYS A 61 -10.15 -4.51 -0.51
N GLY A 62 -10.68 -3.29 -0.50
CA GLY A 62 -11.87 -2.96 0.28
C GLY A 62 -13.05 -3.80 -0.16
N SER A 63 -13.24 -4.98 0.44
CA SER A 63 -14.55 -5.59 0.60
C SER A 63 -15.18 -4.98 1.84
N TRP A 64 -15.34 -3.65 1.86
CA TRP A 64 -16.41 -3.04 2.65
C TRP A 64 -17.67 -3.10 1.79
N SER A 65 -18.08 -4.30 1.42
CA SER A 65 -19.48 -4.53 1.12
C SER A 65 -20.13 -4.51 2.50
N TYR A 66 -20.66 -3.36 2.92
CA TYR A 66 -21.80 -3.41 3.83
C TYR A 66 -22.90 -4.03 2.98
N SER A 67 -22.91 -5.36 2.88
CA SER A 67 -24.07 -6.07 2.42
C SER A 67 -25.12 -5.79 3.49
N ALA A 68 -25.94 -4.76 3.26
CA ALA A 68 -27.21 -4.53 3.92
C ALA A 68 -28.22 -5.66 3.60
N THR A 69 -27.74 -6.91 3.51
CA THR A 69 -28.49 -8.10 3.10
C THR A 69 -28.28 -9.27 4.07
N GLY A 70 -27.59 -9.07 5.20
CA GLY A 70 -27.70 -9.97 6.34
C GLY A 70 -28.80 -9.45 7.27
N PRO A 71 -29.86 -10.22 7.58
CA PRO A 71 -30.87 -9.75 8.51
C PRO A 71 -30.22 -9.54 9.87
N TRP A 72 -30.25 -8.29 10.33
CA TRP A 72 -29.91 -7.91 11.69
C TRP A 72 -30.78 -8.75 12.63
N ARG A 73 -30.16 -9.56 13.49
CA ARG A 73 -30.85 -10.28 14.56
C ARG A 73 -30.53 -9.56 15.88
N PRO A 74 -31.54 -8.98 16.58
CA PRO A 74 -31.35 -8.40 17.91
C PRO A 74 -30.82 -9.42 18.91
#